data_AF-A0A1F2REH8-F1
#
_entry.id   AF-A0A1F2REH8-F1
#
_cell.length_a   1.000
_cell.length_b   1.000
_cell.length_c   1.000
_cell.angle_alpha   90.00
_cell.angle_beta   90.00
_cell.angle_gamma   90.00
#
_symmetry.space_group_name_H-M   'P 1'
#
loop_
_entity.id
_entity.type
_entity.pdbx_description
1 polymer ?
#
loop_
_entity_poly.entity_id
_entity_poly.type
_entity_poly.pdbx_seq_one_letter_code
_entity_poly.pdbx_strand_id
1 'polypeptide(L)'
;MAPVKVFIAGSRSVSRLNDALKQRLDRIVAEQHEVLVGDANGADRAVQQYLADRQYRTVTVYCTGGRCRNNVGGWSTLPVEPPAGVRAGFDFYAAKDREMAVHATHGLMLWDGESRGTLTNIKNLVRNNKPVVVYLSAAKTFLNLKTPADLDVLLAQAGSSAGHEVRRRA
;
A
#
# COMPACT_ATOMS: atom_id res chain seq x y z
N MET A 1 -3.05 20.88 -13.85
CA MET A 1 -3.55 20.02 -12.75
C MET A 1 -2.36 19.62 -11.90
N ALA A 2 -2.50 19.50 -10.58
CA ALA A 2 -1.41 19.00 -9.73
C ALA A 2 -1.07 17.53 -10.10
N PRO A 3 0.20 17.11 -10.01
CA PRO A 3 0.60 15.75 -10.35
C PRO A 3 -0.04 14.73 -9.39
N VAL A 4 -0.52 13.61 -9.93
CA VAL A 4 -1.08 12.52 -9.13
C VAL A 4 0.05 11.69 -8.53
N LYS A 5 0.00 11.50 -7.20
CA LYS A 5 0.94 10.68 -6.43
C LYS A 5 0.16 9.55 -5.77
N VAL A 6 0.45 8.31 -6.14
CA VAL A 6 -0.25 7.14 -5.63
C VAL A 6 0.63 6.46 -4.59
N PHE A 7 0.18 6.45 -3.34
CA PHE A 7 0.79 5.62 -2.31
C PHE A 7 0.29 4.19 -2.46
N ILE A 8 1.21 3.30 -2.83
CA ILE A 8 0.94 1.87 -2.97
C ILE A 8 1.63 1.12 -1.84
N ALA A 9 0.85 0.40 -1.03
CA ALA A 9 1.36 -0.45 0.03
C ALA A 9 0.44 -1.65 0.25
N GLY A 10 0.87 -2.60 1.06
CA GLY A 10 0.01 -3.71 1.42
C GLY A 10 0.57 -4.68 2.43
N SER A 11 -0.22 -5.72 2.69
CA SER A 11 0.12 -6.77 3.62
C SER A 11 1.34 -7.56 3.14
N ARG A 12 2.19 -7.98 4.09
CA ARG A 12 3.37 -8.79 3.79
C ARG A 12 3.02 -10.17 3.20
N SER A 13 1.82 -10.67 3.52
CA SER A 13 1.24 -11.91 2.99
C SER A 13 0.87 -11.80 1.49
N VAL A 14 0.53 -10.60 1.00
CA VAL A 14 0.14 -10.35 -0.39
C VAL A 14 1.40 -10.15 -1.25
N SER A 15 2.14 -11.24 -1.47
CA SER A 15 3.42 -11.25 -2.18
C SER A 15 3.33 -11.49 -3.69
N ARG A 16 2.11 -11.63 -4.23
CA ARG A 16 1.86 -11.88 -5.65
C ARG A 16 0.73 -10.98 -6.15
N LEU A 17 0.88 -10.47 -7.36
CA LEU A 17 -0.11 -9.62 -8.03
C LEU A 17 -0.91 -10.46 -9.02
N ASN A 18 -2.23 -10.48 -8.87
CA ASN A 18 -3.12 -11.06 -9.87
C ASN A 18 -3.35 -10.08 -11.03
N ASP A 19 -4.00 -10.55 -12.10
CA ASP A 19 -4.16 -9.74 -13.30
C ASP A 19 -4.98 -8.48 -13.08
N ALA A 20 -5.94 -8.50 -12.14
CA ALA A 20 -6.71 -7.31 -11.79
C ALA A 20 -5.85 -6.22 -11.11
N LEU A 21 -4.91 -6.61 -10.25
CA LEU A 21 -3.92 -5.69 -9.66
C LEU A 21 -2.94 -5.17 -10.72
N LYS A 22 -2.47 -6.06 -11.59
CA LYS A 22 -1.59 -5.71 -12.72
C LYS A 22 -2.23 -4.65 -13.62
N GLN A 23 -3.50 -4.84 -13.99
CA GLN A 23 -4.27 -3.86 -14.78
C GLN A 23 -4.46 -2.51 -14.06
N ARG A 24 -4.52 -2.49 -12.73
CA ARG A 24 -4.54 -1.23 -11.96
C ARG A 24 -3.20 -0.52 -12.03
N LEU A 25 -2.10 -1.26 -11.89
CA LEU A 25 -0.74 -0.71 -12.00
C LEU A 25 -0.43 -0.27 -13.44
N ASP A 26 -0.89 -0.99 -14.45
CA ASP A 26 -0.72 -0.60 -15.86
C ASP A 26 -1.38 0.75 -16.16
N ARG A 27 -2.53 1.04 -15.53
CA ARG A 27 -3.16 2.36 -15.65
C ARG A 27 -2.34 3.46 -14.99
N ILE A 28 -1.81 3.23 -13.79
CA ILE A 28 -0.91 4.17 -13.09
C ILE A 28 0.31 4.49 -13.97
N VAL A 29 0.87 3.47 -14.64
CA VAL A 29 1.98 3.61 -15.59
C VAL A 29 1.57 4.41 -16.82
N ALA A 30 0.45 4.05 -17.45
CA ALA A 30 -0.05 4.71 -18.66
C ALA A 30 -0.39 6.19 -18.42
N GLU A 31 -0.94 6.52 -17.26
CA GLU A 31 -1.28 7.87 -16.83
C GLU A 31 -0.08 8.62 -16.20
N GLN A 32 1.10 8.01 -16.19
CA GLN A 32 2.36 8.56 -15.69
C GLN A 32 2.28 9.12 -14.25
N HIS A 33 1.51 8.47 -13.40
CA HIS A 33 1.36 8.87 -12.00
C HIS A 33 2.61 8.52 -11.18
N GLU A 34 3.03 9.41 -10.28
CA GLU A 34 4.16 9.11 -9.39
C GLU A 34 3.75 8.04 -8.38
N VAL A 35 4.56 6.98 -8.25
CA VAL A 35 4.33 5.93 -7.26
C VAL A 35 5.19 6.20 -6.02
N LEU A 36 4.53 6.29 -4.86
CA LEU A 36 5.19 6.27 -3.56
C LEU A 36 5.04 4.87 -2.99
N VAL A 37 6.15 4.18 -2.71
CA VAL A 37 6.13 2.78 -2.24
C VAL A 37 7.11 2.58 -1.11
N GLY A 38 6.76 1.71 -0.17
CA GLY A 38 7.66 1.30 0.88
C GLY A 38 8.71 0.29 0.41
N ASP A 39 9.64 -0.02 1.31
CA ASP A 39 10.71 -1.00 1.12
C ASP A 39 10.41 -2.39 1.73
N ALA A 40 9.19 -2.69 2.18
CA ALA A 40 8.90 -3.97 2.85
C ALA A 40 8.94 -5.18 1.89
N ASN A 41 9.02 -6.39 2.46
CA ASN A 41 8.69 -7.59 1.70
C ASN A 41 7.16 -7.73 1.53
N GLY A 42 6.72 -8.62 0.64
CA GLY A 42 5.31 -8.81 0.34
C GLY A 42 4.82 -7.82 -0.70
N ALA A 43 3.72 -7.13 -0.44
CA ALA A 43 3.07 -6.24 -1.40
C ALA A 43 4.01 -5.17 -1.98
N ASP A 44 4.75 -4.47 -1.11
CA ASP A 44 5.74 -3.45 -1.50
C ASP A 44 6.73 -4.00 -2.54
N ARG A 45 7.45 -5.09 -2.21
CA ARG A 45 8.40 -5.72 -3.13
C ARG A 45 7.74 -6.26 -4.40
N ALA A 46 6.52 -6.79 -4.32
CA ALA A 46 5.80 -7.29 -5.49
C ALA A 46 5.43 -6.17 -6.46
N VAL A 47 4.98 -5.02 -5.93
CA VAL A 47 4.71 -3.80 -6.71
C VAL A 47 6.01 -3.26 -7.30
N GLN A 48 7.08 -3.18 -6.50
CA GLN A 48 8.39 -2.79 -6.99
C GLN A 48 8.82 -3.69 -8.17
N GLN A 49 8.83 -5.01 -8.01
CA GLN A 49 9.21 -5.92 -9.10
C GLN A 49 8.40 -5.67 -10.37
N TYR A 50 7.09 -5.54 -10.24
CA TYR A 50 6.19 -5.31 -11.38
C TYR A 50 6.49 -4.02 -12.16
N LEU A 51 6.80 -2.94 -11.44
CA LEU A 51 7.15 -1.64 -12.03
C LEU A 51 8.56 -1.66 -12.63
N ALA A 52 9.51 -2.38 -12.00
CA ALA A 52 10.85 -2.57 -12.53
C ALA A 52 10.84 -3.34 -13.86
N ASP A 53 10.04 -4.42 -13.95
CA ASP A 53 9.88 -5.21 -15.18
C ASP A 53 9.32 -4.37 -16.36
N ARG A 54 8.59 -3.29 -16.05
CA ARG A 54 8.08 -2.30 -17.02
C ARG A 54 9.02 -1.13 -17.26
N GLN A 55 10.19 -1.13 -16.62
CA GLN A 55 11.15 -0.03 -16.65
C GLN A 55 10.52 1.32 -16.25
N TYR A 56 9.49 1.28 -15.39
CA TYR A 56 8.79 2.48 -14.96
C TYR A 56 9.69 3.30 -14.03
N ARG A 57 9.91 4.58 -14.34
CA ARG A 57 10.92 5.41 -13.65
C ARG A 57 10.34 6.35 -12.60
N THR A 58 9.05 6.66 -12.67
CA THR A 58 8.40 7.64 -11.79
C THR A 58 7.97 6.99 -10.47
N VAL A 59 8.96 6.53 -9.70
CA VAL A 59 8.79 5.82 -8.43
C VAL A 59 9.73 6.42 -7.39
N THR A 60 9.23 6.63 -6.17
CA THR A 60 10.02 7.03 -5.01
C THR A 60 9.87 5.97 -3.91
N VAL A 61 10.98 5.38 -3.47
CA VAL A 61 10.98 4.37 -2.41
C VAL A 61 11.22 5.02 -1.05
N TYR A 62 10.28 4.85 -0.12
CA TYR A 62 10.42 5.36 1.24
C TYR A 62 10.94 4.25 2.17
N CYS A 63 11.90 4.61 3.01
CA CYS A 63 12.44 3.71 4.04
C CYS A 63 12.80 4.46 5.33
N THR A 64 12.70 3.79 6.46
CA THR A 64 13.07 4.37 7.77
C THR A 64 14.52 4.02 8.09
N GLY A 65 15.28 4.96 8.65
CA GLY A 65 16.62 4.70 9.20
C GLY A 65 17.74 4.65 8.16
N GLY A 66 17.63 5.44 7.09
CA GLY A 66 18.71 5.72 6.15
C GLY A 66 19.04 4.64 5.12
N ARG A 67 18.63 3.38 5.33
CA ARG A 67 18.85 2.28 4.38
C ARG A 67 17.59 1.50 4.08
N CYS A 68 17.20 1.48 2.81
CA CYS A 68 16.04 0.70 2.36
C CYS A 68 16.35 -0.80 2.35
N ARG A 69 15.38 -1.60 2.82
CA ARG A 69 15.43 -3.07 2.77
C ARG A 69 15.35 -3.60 1.34
N ASN A 70 14.53 -2.98 0.51
CA ASN A 70 14.34 -3.32 -0.90
C ASN A 70 14.24 -2.04 -1.75
N ASN A 71 14.90 -2.04 -2.90
CA ASN A 71 14.73 -1.09 -3.99
C ASN A 71 15.01 -1.82 -5.32
N VAL A 72 14.03 -2.56 -5.82
CA VAL A 72 14.23 -3.51 -6.93
C VAL A 72 14.61 -2.81 -8.23
N GLY A 73 14.01 -1.66 -8.53
CA GLY A 73 14.26 -0.90 -9.75
C GLY A 73 15.38 0.13 -9.66
N GLY A 74 16.07 0.24 -8.52
CA GLY A 74 17.14 1.22 -8.34
C GLY A 74 16.65 2.68 -8.39
N TRP A 75 15.43 2.95 -7.92
CA TRP A 75 14.83 4.29 -7.94
C TRP A 75 15.41 5.20 -6.87
N SER A 76 15.05 6.49 -6.95
CA SER A 76 15.28 7.45 -5.88
C SER A 76 14.65 6.99 -4.57
N THR A 77 15.38 7.18 -3.48
CA THR A 77 14.94 6.84 -2.13
C THR A 77 14.69 8.08 -1.29
N LEU A 78 13.64 8.07 -0.47
CA LEU A 78 13.39 9.09 0.54
C LEU A 78 13.56 8.45 1.93
N PRO A 79 14.70 8.67 2.62
CA PRO A 79 14.89 8.21 3.98
C PRO A 79 14.05 9.06 4.93
N VAL A 80 13.38 8.40 5.87
CA VAL A 80 12.57 9.04 6.92
C VAL A 80 13.15 8.71 8.27
N GLU A 81 13.30 9.72 9.11
CA GLU A 81 13.73 9.55 10.49
C GLU A 81 12.59 9.00 11.35
N PRO A 82 12.85 7.97 12.18
CA PRO A 82 11.84 7.49 13.13
C PRO A 82 11.60 8.53 14.24
N PRO A 83 10.49 8.43 14.98
CA PRO A 83 10.26 9.26 16.17
C PRO A 83 11.41 9.14 17.19
N ALA A 84 11.64 10.19 17.97
CA ALA A 84 12.70 10.23 18.97
C ALA A 84 12.61 9.02 19.93
N GLY A 85 13.73 8.34 20.13
CA GLY A 85 13.82 7.13 20.97
C GLY A 85 13.33 5.83 20.33
N VAL A 86 12.70 5.88 19.14
CA VAL A 86 12.22 4.69 18.43
C VAL A 86 13.32 4.12 17.54
N ARG A 87 13.80 2.92 17.87
CA ARG A 87 14.89 2.25 17.12
C ARG A 87 14.47 1.05 16.28
N ALA A 88 13.29 0.48 16.54
CA ALA A 88 12.77 -0.69 15.84
C ALA A 88 11.25 -0.83 16.07
N GLY A 89 10.65 -1.83 15.44
CA GLY A 89 9.25 -2.20 15.67
C GLY A 89 8.26 -1.43 14.81
N PHE A 90 6.99 -1.46 15.21
CA PHE A 90 5.89 -0.90 14.42
C PHE A 90 6.07 0.60 14.14
N ASP A 91 6.28 1.41 15.18
CA ASP A 91 6.38 2.86 15.02
C ASP A 91 7.58 3.31 14.18
N PHE A 92 8.66 2.53 14.21
CA PHE A 92 9.82 2.73 13.34
C PHE A 92 9.40 2.61 11.87
N TYR A 93 8.78 1.50 11.48
CA TYR A 93 8.36 1.30 10.08
C TYR A 93 7.14 2.15 9.69
N ALA A 94 6.30 2.57 10.64
CA ALA A 94 5.17 3.45 10.37
C ALA A 94 5.60 4.89 10.09
N ALA A 95 6.82 5.31 10.46
CA ALA A 95 7.33 6.67 10.21
C ALA A 95 7.28 7.01 8.71
N LYS A 96 7.91 6.18 7.87
CA LYS A 96 7.88 6.33 6.41
C LYS A 96 6.47 6.24 5.81
N ASP A 97 5.60 5.43 6.39
CA ASP A 97 4.23 5.24 5.89
C ASP A 97 3.38 6.49 6.13
N ARG A 98 3.60 7.19 7.25
CA ARG A 98 2.99 8.50 7.53
C ARG A 98 3.44 9.55 6.51
N GLU A 99 4.73 9.61 6.19
CA GLU A 99 5.27 10.52 5.17
C GLU A 99 4.69 10.23 3.78
N MET A 100 4.64 8.95 3.36
CA MET A 100 3.98 8.57 2.11
C MET A 100 2.50 8.99 2.11
N ALA A 101 1.79 8.79 3.22
CA ALA A 101 0.41 9.20 3.34
C ALA A 101 0.23 10.72 3.30
N VAL A 102 1.19 11.52 3.78
CA VAL A 102 1.19 12.99 3.70
C VAL A 102 1.42 13.48 2.28
N HIS A 103 2.33 12.85 1.52
CA HIS A 103 2.66 13.30 0.17
C HIS A 103 1.76 12.73 -0.93
N ALA A 104 1.07 11.62 -0.69
CA ALA A 104 0.17 11.03 -1.67
C ALA A 104 -1.05 11.91 -1.97
N THR A 105 -1.62 11.78 -3.16
CA THR A 105 -2.97 12.26 -3.47
C THR A 105 -3.99 11.13 -3.47
N HIS A 106 -3.55 9.89 -3.73
CA HIS A 106 -4.39 8.69 -3.77
C HIS A 106 -3.70 7.52 -3.08
N GLY A 107 -4.48 6.54 -2.62
CA GLY A 107 -3.97 5.26 -2.12
C GLY A 107 -4.38 4.06 -2.96
N LEU A 108 -3.49 3.09 -3.10
CA LEU A 108 -3.81 1.73 -3.51
C LEU A 108 -3.28 0.75 -2.44
N MET A 109 -4.19 0.10 -1.72
CA MET A 109 -3.85 -0.70 -0.55
C MET A 109 -4.20 -2.18 -0.79
N LEU A 110 -3.19 -3.03 -0.82
CA LEU A 110 -3.36 -4.48 -0.99
C LEU A 110 -3.48 -5.12 0.39
N TRP A 111 -4.69 -5.48 0.81
CA TRP A 111 -4.97 -5.88 2.19
C TRP A 111 -5.51 -7.31 2.27
N ASP A 112 -4.97 -8.07 3.22
CA ASP A 112 -5.38 -9.43 3.57
C ASP A 112 -6.54 -9.48 4.58
N GLY A 113 -7.00 -8.34 5.07
CA GLY A 113 -8.00 -8.27 6.14
C GLY A 113 -7.40 -8.30 7.54
N GLU A 114 -6.08 -8.52 7.68
CA GLU A 114 -5.44 -8.77 8.98
C GLU A 114 -4.33 -7.77 9.30
N SER A 115 -3.55 -7.36 8.30
CA SER A 115 -2.38 -6.49 8.51
C SER A 115 -2.77 -5.16 9.16
N ARG A 116 -2.35 -4.99 10.42
CA ARG A 116 -2.52 -3.74 11.19
C ARG A 116 -1.82 -2.55 10.54
N GLY A 117 -0.68 -2.76 9.89
CA GLY A 117 0.04 -1.71 9.17
C GLY A 117 -0.75 -1.21 7.98
N THR A 118 -1.23 -2.12 7.13
CA THR A 118 -2.03 -1.77 5.95
C THR A 118 -3.33 -1.07 6.35
N LEU A 119 -4.02 -1.57 7.38
CA LEU A 119 -5.24 -0.92 7.90
C LEU A 119 -4.96 0.49 8.45
N THR A 120 -3.82 0.68 9.12
CA THR A 120 -3.38 2.02 9.58
C THR A 120 -3.18 2.96 8.40
N ASN A 121 -2.54 2.50 7.31
CA ASN A 121 -2.32 3.31 6.11
C ASN A 121 -3.63 3.71 5.43
N ILE A 122 -4.58 2.77 5.31
CA ILE A 122 -5.94 3.03 4.81
C ILE A 122 -6.62 4.12 5.65
N LYS A 123 -6.63 3.97 6.99
CA LYS A 123 -7.24 4.94 7.91
C LYS A 123 -6.60 6.32 7.80
N ASN A 124 -5.27 6.39 7.71
CA ASN A 124 -4.54 7.65 7.61
C ASN A 124 -4.90 8.39 6.33
N LEU A 125 -4.94 7.72 5.19
CA LEU A 125 -5.32 8.35 3.92
C LEU A 125 -6.77 8.86 3.94
N VAL A 126 -7.72 8.02 4.37
CA VAL A 126 -9.14 8.40 4.42
C VAL A 126 -9.37 9.59 5.35
N ARG A 127 -8.75 9.61 6.53
CA ARG A 127 -8.86 10.75 7.47
C ARG A 127 -8.26 12.04 6.93
N ASN A 128 -7.30 11.95 6.02
CA ASN A 128 -6.72 13.09 5.32
C ASN A 128 -7.47 13.43 4.02
N ASN A 129 -8.70 12.91 3.83
CA ASN A 129 -9.54 13.13 2.64
C ASN A 129 -8.87 12.68 1.33
N LYS A 130 -8.02 11.65 1.39
CA LYS A 130 -7.35 11.08 0.22
C LYS A 130 -8.09 9.82 -0.21
N PRO A 131 -8.62 9.77 -1.45
CA PRO A 131 -9.33 8.58 -1.93
C PRO A 131 -8.39 7.37 -1.95
N VAL A 132 -8.91 6.22 -1.49
CA VAL A 132 -8.17 4.97 -1.37
C VAL A 132 -8.91 3.87 -2.11
N VAL A 133 -8.19 3.15 -2.97
CA VAL A 133 -8.64 1.87 -3.51
C VAL A 133 -8.04 0.77 -2.65
N VAL A 134 -8.87 -0.06 -2.03
CA VAL A 134 -8.42 -1.22 -1.25
C VAL A 134 -8.71 -2.49 -2.05
N TYR A 135 -7.68 -3.28 -2.31
CA TYR A 135 -7.81 -4.63 -2.83
C TYR A 135 -7.86 -5.62 -1.66
N LEU A 136 -8.99 -6.29 -1.48
CA LEU A 136 -9.15 -7.35 -0.49
C LEU A 136 -8.68 -8.68 -1.08
N SER A 137 -7.57 -9.22 -0.59
CA SER A 137 -6.96 -10.41 -1.21
C SER A 137 -7.80 -11.68 -1.08
N ALA A 138 -8.49 -11.86 0.05
CA ALA A 138 -9.36 -13.01 0.29
C ALA A 138 -10.56 -13.03 -0.68
N ALA A 139 -11.21 -11.88 -0.87
CA ALA A 139 -12.35 -11.74 -1.77
C ALA A 139 -11.96 -11.51 -3.23
N LYS A 140 -10.70 -11.10 -3.49
CA LYS A 140 -10.19 -10.64 -4.79
C LYS A 140 -10.99 -9.48 -5.39
N THR A 141 -11.55 -8.64 -4.54
CA THR A 141 -12.38 -7.49 -4.91
C THR A 141 -11.69 -6.17 -4.59
N PHE A 142 -12.15 -5.10 -5.22
CA PHE A 142 -11.73 -3.73 -4.94
C PHE A 142 -12.84 -2.96 -4.24
N LEU A 143 -12.47 -2.16 -3.25
CA LEU A 143 -13.34 -1.20 -2.58
C LEU A 143 -12.75 0.20 -2.71
N ASN A 144 -13.61 1.18 -2.98
CA ASN A 144 -13.20 2.58 -3.06
C ASN A 144 -13.68 3.28 -1.79
N LEU A 145 -12.74 3.85 -1.04
CA LEU A 145 -12.99 4.58 0.19
C LEU A 145 -12.67 6.05 -0.06
N LYS A 146 -13.59 6.94 0.32
CA LYS A 146 -13.43 8.39 0.20
C LYS A 146 -13.66 9.09 1.54
N THR A 147 -14.44 8.49 2.42
CA THR A 147 -14.89 9.06 3.68
C THR A 147 -14.64 8.09 4.83
N PRO A 148 -14.56 8.58 6.08
CA PRO A 148 -14.44 7.71 7.25
C PRO A 148 -15.55 6.67 7.37
N ALA A 149 -16.77 6.94 6.90
CA ALA A 149 -17.88 5.98 6.92
C ALA A 149 -17.62 4.75 6.01
N ASP A 150 -16.82 4.91 4.95
CA ASP A 150 -16.45 3.79 4.08
C ASP A 150 -15.54 2.77 4.79
N LEU A 151 -14.90 3.15 5.90
CA LEU A 151 -14.11 2.22 6.72
C LEU A 151 -14.97 1.15 7.38
N ASP A 152 -16.20 1.48 7.79
CA ASP A 152 -17.10 0.52 8.42
C ASP A 152 -17.53 -0.55 7.41
N VAL A 153 -17.80 -0.14 6.16
CA VAL A 153 -18.09 -1.05 5.05
C VAL A 153 -16.90 -1.97 4.78
N LEU A 154 -15.68 -1.41 4.75
CA LEU A 154 -14.46 -2.20 4.58
C LEU A 154 -14.31 -3.26 5.67
N LEU A 155 -14.51 -2.90 6.94
CA LEU A 155 -14.35 -3.81 8.07
C LEU A 155 -15.42 -4.91 8.08
N ALA A 156 -16.67 -4.57 7.74
CA ALA A 156 -17.74 -5.56 7.62
C ALA A 156 -17.45 -6.60 6.52
N GLN A 157 -16.92 -6.18 5.37
CA GLN A 157 -16.57 -7.10 4.28
C GLN A 157 -15.34 -7.96 4.62
N ALA A 158 -14.34 -7.39 5.29
CA ALA A 158 -13.17 -8.15 5.74
C ALA A 158 -13.57 -9.25 6.74
N GLY A 159 -14.41 -8.93 7.72
CA GLY A 159 -14.94 -9.91 8.69
C GLY A 159 -15.79 -11.01 8.04
N SER A 160 -16.61 -10.66 7.05
CA SER A 160 -17.46 -11.64 6.34
C SER A 160 -16.64 -12.59 5.45
N SER A 161 -15.55 -12.09 4.87
CA SER A 161 -14.65 -12.88 4.01
C SER A 161 -13.87 -13.91 4.82
N ALA A 162 -13.42 -13.56 6.03
CA ALA A 162 -12.73 -14.48 6.94
C ALA A 162 -13.64 -15.65 7.38
N GLY A 163 -14.93 -15.41 7.56
CA GLY A 163 -15.91 -16.45 7.92
C GLY A 163 -16.21 -17.46 6.81
N HIS A 164 -16.00 -17.08 5.54
CA HIS A 164 -16.36 -17.93 4.39
C HIS A 164 -15.25 -18.94 3.99
N GLU A 165 -14.02 -18.74 4.47
CA GLU A 165 -12.89 -19.63 4.21
C GLU A 165 -12.86 -20.83 5.19
N VAL A 166 -13.44 -20.68 6.39
CA VAL A 166 -13.55 -21.74 7.40
C VAL A 166 -14.53 -22.85 6.98
N ARG A 167 -15.53 -22.54 6.12
CA ARG A 167 -16.54 -23.53 5.66
C ARG A 167 -16.14 -24.39 4.46
N ARG A 168 -14.97 -24.18 3.84
CA ARG A 168 -14.49 -25.02 2.71
C ARG A 168 -13.46 -26.09 3.10
N ARG A 169 -13.17 -26.25 4.40
CA ARG A 169 -12.22 -27.25 4.91
C ARG A 169 -12.81 -28.16 6.00
N ALA A 170 -14.14 -28.24 6.07
CA ALA A 170 -14.85 -29.20 6.91
C ALA A 170 -15.52 -30.25 6.03
#